data_AF-A0A8J3BA15-F1
#
_entry.id   AF-A0A8J3BA15-F1
#
_cell.length_a   1.000
_cell.length_b   1.000
_cell.length_c   1.000
_cell.angle_alpha   90.00
_cell.angle_beta   90.00
_cell.angle_gamma   90.00
#
_symmetry.space_group_name_H-M   'P 1'
#
loop_
_entity.id
_entity.type
_entity.pdbx_description
1 polymer ?
#
loop_
_entity_poly.entity_id
_entity_poly.type
_entity_poly.pdbx_seq_one_letter_code
_entity_poly.pdbx_strand_id
1 'polypeptide(L)'
;MSQETIRVLIGKPGLDGHDRGALVIAQALRDAGMEVVYTGLRQTPAQIVSAAIQEDVDVIGLSCLSGAHNELFPEVVRLLKEQGADDIPVIGGGTIPEEDIPFLESQGIRRVFTPGTPTSEIVAYIRELVAEKRGEKPAASGMPSPKKIAHVAIAVRNLDEAVRTYTQLLGFELLGTETVESEQVRVAFLKIGESRLELLEPTDPTSPVARFLETRGEGLHHIAFEVDDIEGRLAALKRANAQLIHDTPKEGAGGHRIAFLHPRAAHGVLIELCEAHGEADADKRQD
;
A
#
# COMPACT_ATOMS: atom_id res chain seq x y z
N MET A 1 -18.29 -6.36 6.36
CA MET A 1 -18.52 -5.05 7.00
C MET A 1 -18.15 -4.02 5.95
N SER A 2 -19.04 -3.08 5.62
CA SER A 2 -18.71 -1.97 4.73
C SER A 2 -17.52 -1.23 5.32
N GLN A 3 -16.44 -1.04 4.55
CA GLN A 3 -15.39 -0.11 4.96
C GLN A 3 -16.04 1.26 5.11
N GLU A 4 -16.16 1.75 6.34
CA GLU A 4 -16.68 3.10 6.59
C GLU A 4 -15.72 4.11 5.96
N THR A 5 -16.24 4.86 4.99
CA THR A 5 -15.54 5.96 4.33
C THR A 5 -14.98 6.93 5.36
N ILE A 6 -13.70 7.28 5.24
CA ILE A 6 -13.04 8.25 6.13
C ILE A 6 -13.65 9.64 5.88
N ARG A 7 -14.17 10.28 6.92
CA ARG A 7 -14.65 11.67 6.92
C ARG A 7 -13.58 12.61 7.44
N VAL A 8 -13.19 13.58 6.63
CA VAL A 8 -12.16 14.59 6.95
C VAL A 8 -12.77 15.97 6.97
N LEU A 9 -12.63 16.71 8.08
CA LEU A 9 -12.93 18.13 8.11
C LEU A 9 -11.69 18.95 7.77
N ILE A 10 -11.78 19.83 6.77
CA ILE A 10 -10.73 20.82 6.46
C ILE A 10 -11.16 22.19 6.98
N GLY A 11 -10.49 22.63 8.05
CA GLY A 11 -10.76 23.86 8.78
C GLY A 11 -9.77 24.98 8.47
N LYS A 12 -10.26 26.21 8.39
CA LYS A 12 -9.42 27.42 8.28
C LYS A 12 -9.72 28.40 9.42
N PRO A 13 -8.95 28.33 10.52
CA PRO A 13 -9.23 29.15 11.69
C PRO A 13 -8.81 30.61 11.49
N GLY A 14 -9.49 31.51 12.19
CA GLY A 14 -9.09 32.91 12.32
C GLY A 14 -9.49 33.78 11.13
N LEU A 15 -8.61 34.69 10.69
CA LEU A 15 -8.87 35.61 9.57
C LEU A 15 -8.14 35.22 8.27
N ASP A 16 -7.57 34.02 8.23
CA ASP A 16 -6.78 33.56 7.09
C ASP A 16 -7.63 33.40 5.83
N GLY A 17 -7.32 34.21 4.81
CA GLY A 17 -8.00 34.20 3.51
C GLY A 17 -7.39 33.25 2.48
N HIS A 18 -6.30 32.54 2.80
CA HIS A 18 -5.61 31.70 1.82
C HIS A 18 -6.25 30.32 1.71
N ASP A 19 -7.11 30.11 0.72
CA ASP A 19 -7.86 28.86 0.53
C ASP A 19 -7.21 27.86 -0.43
N ARG A 20 -6.38 28.31 -1.38
CA ARG A 20 -5.85 27.47 -2.45
C ARG A 20 -5.23 26.16 -1.96
N GLY A 21 -4.38 26.21 -0.93
CA GLY A 21 -3.77 25.01 -0.35
C GLY A 21 -4.83 24.05 0.21
N ALA A 22 -5.76 24.57 1.03
CA ALA A 22 -6.84 23.79 1.61
C ALA A 22 -7.75 23.16 0.54
N LEU A 23 -8.06 23.88 -0.55
CA LEU A 23 -8.87 23.36 -1.65
C LEU A 23 -8.16 22.27 -2.44
N VAL A 24 -6.85 22.40 -2.67
CA VAL A 24 -6.04 21.35 -3.32
C VAL A 24 -6.01 20.08 -2.46
N ILE A 25 -5.81 20.21 -1.14
CA ILE A 25 -5.86 19.07 -0.23
C ILE A 25 -7.26 18.46 -0.20
N ALA A 26 -8.32 19.27 -0.07
CA ALA A 26 -9.69 18.79 -0.09
C ALA A 26 -10.01 18.01 -1.38
N GLN A 27 -9.53 18.47 -2.53
CA GLN A 27 -9.69 17.73 -3.78
C GLN A 27 -8.92 16.41 -3.76
N ALA A 28 -7.64 16.42 -3.37
CA ALA A 28 -6.82 15.20 -3.32
C ALA A 28 -7.38 14.14 -2.37
N LEU A 29 -7.96 14.55 -1.23
CA LEU A 29 -8.61 13.63 -0.30
C LEU A 29 -9.89 13.02 -0.89
N ARG A 30 -10.70 13.80 -1.62
CA ARG A 30 -11.87 13.28 -2.36
C ARG A 30 -11.46 12.31 -3.45
N ASP A 31 -10.43 12.63 -4.21
CA ASP A 31 -9.87 11.76 -5.25
C ASP A 31 -9.35 10.43 -4.65
N ALA A 32 -8.91 10.46 -3.39
CA ALA A 32 -8.47 9.28 -2.63
C ALA A 32 -9.63 8.48 -1.98
N GLY A 33 -10.88 8.85 -2.25
CA GLY A 33 -12.08 8.15 -1.78
C GLY A 33 -12.55 8.55 -0.37
N MET A 34 -12.08 9.68 0.17
CA MET A 34 -12.53 10.21 1.47
C MET A 34 -13.71 11.16 1.28
N GLU A 35 -14.58 11.22 2.29
CA GLU A 35 -15.60 12.25 2.39
C GLU A 35 -14.99 13.50 3.04
N VAL A 36 -15.18 14.68 2.44
CA VAL A 36 -14.51 15.90 2.87
C VAL A 36 -15.50 17.01 3.17
N VAL A 37 -15.47 17.49 4.42
CA VAL A 37 -16.21 18.65 4.89
C VAL A 37 -15.28 19.86 4.90
N TYR A 38 -15.53 20.85 4.05
CA TYR A 38 -14.76 22.09 4.04
C TYR A 38 -15.53 23.20 4.77
N THR A 39 -14.96 23.75 5.84
CA THR A 39 -15.66 24.74 6.68
C THR A 39 -15.78 26.13 6.04
N GLY A 40 -15.11 26.36 4.91
CA GLY A 40 -14.95 27.70 4.36
C GLY A 40 -13.92 28.54 5.12
N LEU A 41 -13.81 29.80 4.72
CA LEU A 41 -12.89 30.77 5.31
C LEU A 41 -13.40 31.33 6.63
N ARG A 42 -12.47 31.88 7.40
CA ARG A 42 -12.73 32.73 8.57
C ARG A 42 -13.56 32.10 9.69
N GLN A 43 -13.31 30.83 9.97
CA GLN A 43 -14.01 30.14 11.04
C GLN A 43 -13.30 30.34 12.37
N THR A 44 -14.07 30.48 13.45
CA THR A 44 -13.51 30.41 14.80
C THR A 44 -13.16 28.96 15.16
N PRO A 45 -12.19 28.74 16.07
CA PRO A 45 -11.93 27.40 16.61
C PRO A 45 -13.19 26.69 17.12
N ALA A 46 -14.09 27.40 17.81
CA ALA A 46 -15.35 26.86 18.29
C ALA A 46 -16.29 26.39 17.17
N GLN A 47 -16.38 27.12 16.06
CA GLN A 47 -17.18 26.70 14.91
C GLN A 47 -16.60 25.46 14.23
N ILE A 48 -15.26 25.38 14.12
CA ILE A 48 -14.58 24.21 13.56
C ILE A 48 -14.87 22.97 14.41
N VAL A 49 -14.74 23.08 15.74
CA VAL A 49 -15.03 21.98 16.67
C VAL A 49 -16.50 21.57 16.60
N SER A 50 -17.42 22.54 16.60
CA SER A 50 -18.86 22.25 16.48
C SER A 50 -19.19 21.51 15.20
N ALA A 51 -18.60 21.92 14.06
CA ALA A 51 -18.80 21.25 12.78
C ALA A 51 -18.20 19.84 12.79
N ALA A 52 -17.00 19.67 13.33
CA ALA A 52 -16.34 18.36 13.40
C ALA A 52 -17.17 17.32 14.17
N ILE A 53 -17.77 17.73 15.29
CA ILE A 53 -18.62 16.87 16.12
C ILE A 53 -19.97 16.60 15.42
N GLN A 54 -20.58 17.61 14.82
CA GLN A 54 -21.88 17.46 14.14
C GLN A 54 -21.80 16.55 12.91
N GLU A 55 -20.70 16.65 12.16
CA GLU A 55 -20.45 15.84 10.96
C GLU A 55 -19.80 14.49 11.28
N ASP A 56 -19.52 14.22 12.58
CA ASP A 56 -18.95 12.97 13.06
C ASP A 56 -17.66 12.59 12.29
N VAL A 57 -16.70 13.52 12.25
CA VAL A 57 -15.50 13.34 11.42
C VAL A 57 -14.45 12.45 12.08
N ASP A 58 -13.73 11.69 11.27
CA ASP A 58 -12.62 10.85 11.73
C ASP A 58 -11.36 11.67 12.04
N VAL A 59 -11.17 12.82 11.39
CA VAL A 59 -9.98 13.69 11.52
C VAL A 59 -10.26 15.14 11.13
N ILE A 60 -9.58 16.08 11.80
CA ILE A 60 -9.56 17.51 11.43
C ILE A 60 -8.21 17.88 10.83
N GLY A 61 -8.21 18.48 9.64
CA GLY A 61 -7.06 19.14 9.04
C GLY A 61 -7.18 20.66 9.09
N LEU A 62 -6.29 21.33 9.84
CA LEU A 62 -6.25 22.78 9.95
C LEU A 62 -5.26 23.39 8.96
N SER A 63 -5.66 24.46 8.28
CA SER A 63 -4.81 25.19 7.33
C SER A 63 -4.62 26.66 7.75
N CYS A 64 -3.36 27.06 7.98
CA CYS A 64 -2.98 28.42 8.36
C CYS A 64 -1.76 28.93 7.58
N LEU A 65 -1.91 30.08 6.92
CA LEU A 65 -0.83 30.83 6.26
C LEU A 65 -0.63 32.23 6.87
N SER A 66 -1.45 32.63 7.84
CA SER A 66 -1.42 33.97 8.45
C SER A 66 -0.44 34.10 9.63
N GLY A 67 0.25 33.03 10.02
CA GLY A 67 1.14 32.99 11.18
C GLY A 67 0.45 32.82 12.53
N ALA A 68 -0.87 32.64 12.55
CA ALA A 68 -1.67 32.49 13.77
C ALA A 68 -1.76 31.03 14.27
N HIS A 69 -0.98 30.10 13.70
CA HIS A 69 -1.06 28.66 14.00
C HIS A 69 -0.75 28.33 15.47
N ASN A 70 0.22 29.02 16.09
CA ASN A 70 0.59 28.79 17.49
C ASN A 70 -0.52 29.15 18.49
N GLU A 71 -1.48 29.97 18.11
CA GLU A 71 -2.63 30.31 18.95
C GLU A 71 -3.85 29.48 18.57
N LEU A 72 -4.15 29.40 17.26
CA LEU A 72 -5.41 28.86 16.78
C LEU A 72 -5.47 27.33 16.76
N PHE A 73 -4.34 26.65 16.48
CA PHE A 73 -4.34 25.18 16.42
C PHE A 73 -4.48 24.57 17.83
N PRO A 74 -3.71 25.01 18.85
CA PRO A 74 -3.91 24.52 20.22
C PRO A 74 -5.31 24.81 20.76
N GLU A 75 -5.91 25.94 20.37
CA GLU A 75 -7.27 26.28 20.79
C GLU A 75 -8.33 25.30 20.25
N VAL A 76 -8.19 24.81 19.01
CA VAL A 76 -9.06 23.75 18.48
C VAL A 76 -8.92 22.46 19.29
N VAL A 77 -7.69 22.05 19.60
CA VAL A 77 -7.43 20.84 20.40
C VAL A 77 -8.00 20.98 21.81
N ARG A 78 -7.81 22.14 22.45
CA ARG A 78 -8.36 22.45 23.77
C ARG A 78 -9.89 22.33 23.78
N LEU A 79 -10.56 22.93 22.80
CA LEU A 79 -12.01 22.93 22.69
C LEU A 79 -12.60 21.54 22.38
N LEU A 80 -11.92 20.70 21.59
CA LEU A 80 -12.28 19.30 21.41
C LEU A 80 -12.31 18.55 22.75
N LYS A 81 -11.26 18.73 23.55
CA LYS A 81 -11.15 18.09 24.87
C LYS A 81 -12.22 18.57 25.84
N GLU A 82 -12.55 19.86 25.83
CA GLU A 82 -13.63 20.41 26.66
C GLU A 82 -15.01 19.86 26.28
N GLN A 83 -15.21 19.46 25.03
CA GLN A 83 -16.45 18.86 24.55
C GLN A 83 -16.45 17.32 24.59
N GLY A 84 -15.39 16.70 25.10
CA GLY A 84 -15.27 15.24 25.20
C GLY A 84 -15.09 14.54 23.84
N ALA A 85 -14.54 15.26 22.86
CA ALA A 85 -14.24 14.78 21.51
C ALA A 85 -12.73 14.74 21.24
N ASP A 86 -11.92 14.48 22.26
CA ASP A 86 -10.46 14.37 22.18
C ASP A 86 -9.97 13.13 21.41
N ASP A 87 -10.89 12.24 21.04
CA ASP A 87 -10.65 11.13 20.14
C ASP A 87 -10.57 11.55 18.66
N ILE A 88 -10.97 12.79 18.31
CA ILE A 88 -10.83 13.33 16.95
C ILE A 88 -9.41 13.90 16.80
N PRO A 89 -8.50 13.23 16.08
CA PRO A 89 -7.15 13.72 15.87
C PRO A 89 -7.14 14.99 15.00
N VAL A 90 -6.18 15.86 15.28
CA VAL A 90 -5.98 17.12 14.55
C VAL A 90 -4.61 17.11 13.87
N ILE A 91 -4.58 17.38 12.56
CA ILE A 91 -3.35 17.64 11.79
C ILE A 91 -3.32 19.10 11.36
N GLY A 92 -2.12 19.63 11.15
CA GLY A 92 -1.90 21.01 10.74
C GLY A 92 -1.21 21.12 9.38
N GLY A 93 -1.41 22.23 8.70
CA GLY A 93 -0.65 22.54 7.49
C GLY A 93 -0.69 24.01 7.09
N GLY A 94 0.16 24.36 6.14
CA GLY A 94 0.33 25.73 5.64
C GLY A 94 1.78 26.20 5.75
N THR A 95 1.99 27.51 5.74
CA THR A 95 3.34 28.10 5.86
C THR A 95 3.69 28.24 7.33
N ILE A 96 4.10 27.12 7.93
CA ILE A 96 4.45 27.01 9.35
C ILE A 96 5.99 26.92 9.47
N PRO A 97 6.64 27.81 10.24
CA PRO A 97 8.07 27.74 10.54
C PRO A 97 8.46 26.42 11.20
N GLU A 98 9.65 25.88 10.87
CA GLU A 98 10.12 24.61 11.44
C GLU A 98 10.30 24.68 12.96
N GLU A 99 10.67 25.85 13.50
CA GLU A 99 10.79 26.07 14.95
C GLU A 99 9.46 25.97 15.72
N ASP A 100 8.32 26.18 15.04
CA ASP A 100 6.99 26.15 15.66
C ASP A 100 6.40 24.72 15.71
N ILE A 101 6.87 23.82 14.84
CA ILE A 101 6.34 22.46 14.73
C ILE A 101 6.44 21.68 16.05
N PRO A 102 7.59 21.66 16.76
CA PRO A 102 7.69 20.96 18.04
C PRO A 102 6.70 21.47 19.08
N PHE A 103 6.43 22.78 19.09
CA PHE A 103 5.43 23.36 19.97
C PHE A 103 4.02 22.86 19.61
N LEU A 104 3.62 22.96 18.33
CA LEU A 104 2.31 22.48 17.87
C LEU A 104 2.09 20.98 18.18
N GLU A 105 3.11 20.15 17.94
CA GLU A 105 3.05 18.71 18.26
C GLU A 105 2.88 18.48 19.77
N SER A 106 3.56 19.25 20.62
CA SER A 106 3.39 19.20 22.08
C SER A 106 1.98 19.61 22.55
N GLN A 107 1.26 20.41 21.74
CA GLN A 107 -0.11 20.85 22.02
C GLN A 107 -1.18 19.88 21.49
N GLY A 108 -0.80 18.74 20.93
CA GLY A 108 -1.73 17.69 20.47
C GLY A 108 -2.02 17.69 18.97
N ILE A 109 -1.31 18.50 18.18
CA ILE A 109 -1.33 18.36 16.72
C ILE A 109 -0.52 17.13 16.32
N ARG A 110 -1.16 16.17 15.65
CA ARG A 110 -0.54 14.86 15.35
C ARG A 110 0.59 14.95 14.33
N ARG A 111 0.48 15.87 13.36
CA ARG A 111 1.49 16.14 12.35
C ARG A 111 1.28 17.50 11.72
N VAL A 112 2.36 18.15 11.30
CA VAL A 112 2.34 19.39 10.51
C VAL A 112 2.90 19.14 9.10
N PHE A 113 2.15 19.58 8.08
CA PHE A 113 2.54 19.48 6.67
C PHE A 113 2.84 20.86 6.08
N THR A 114 4.08 21.06 5.63
CA THR A 114 4.59 22.32 5.10
C THR A 114 4.55 22.36 3.56
N PRO A 115 4.78 23.53 2.92
CA PRO A 115 4.71 23.63 1.46
C PRO A 115 5.68 22.66 0.77
N GLY A 116 5.20 21.98 -0.27
CA GLY A 116 5.97 20.96 -1.00
C GLY A 116 5.67 19.52 -0.56
N THR A 117 4.96 19.32 0.56
CA THR A 117 4.48 17.98 0.95
C THR A 117 3.63 17.36 -0.16
N PRO A 118 3.94 16.15 -0.65
CA PRO A 118 3.10 15.44 -1.61
C PRO A 118 1.71 15.16 -1.03
N THR A 119 0.65 15.39 -1.81
CA THR A 119 -0.73 15.12 -1.37
C THR A 119 -0.96 13.65 -1.00
N SER A 120 -0.26 12.73 -1.69
CA SER A 120 -0.28 11.30 -1.41
C SER A 120 0.25 10.95 -0.01
N GLU A 121 1.21 11.73 0.52
CA GLU A 121 1.73 11.54 1.87
C GLU A 121 0.68 11.90 2.93
N ILE A 122 -0.05 13.01 2.71
CA ILE A 122 -1.14 13.43 3.60
C ILE A 122 -2.27 12.41 3.59
N VAL A 123 -2.65 11.90 2.40
CA VAL A 123 -3.63 10.82 2.24
C VAL A 123 -3.21 9.58 3.03
N ALA A 124 -1.96 9.14 2.87
CA ALA A 124 -1.44 7.95 3.55
C ALA A 124 -1.44 8.13 5.08
N TYR A 125 -0.99 9.29 5.56
CA TYR A 125 -0.95 9.60 6.98
C TYR A 125 -2.36 9.63 7.61
N ILE A 126 -3.35 10.22 6.94
CA ILE A 126 -4.74 10.22 7.43
C ILE A 126 -5.28 8.79 7.53
N ARG A 127 -5.01 7.92 6.55
CA ARG A 127 -5.43 6.52 6.60
C ARG A 127 -4.81 5.79 7.79
N GLU A 128 -3.52 5.98 8.03
CA GLU A 128 -2.82 5.40 9.19
C GLU A 128 -3.41 5.88 10.52
N LEU A 129 -3.65 7.19 10.62
CA LEU A 129 -4.17 7.84 11.82
C LEU A 129 -5.58 7.34 12.17
N VAL A 130 -6.45 7.18 11.18
CA VAL A 130 -7.82 6.67 11.39
C VAL A 130 -7.82 5.18 11.66
N ALA A 131 -6.94 4.40 11.02
CA ALA A 131 -6.75 2.99 11.33
C ALA A 131 -6.32 2.79 12.80
N GLU A 132 -5.34 3.57 13.27
CA GLU A 132 -4.92 3.57 14.68
C GLU A 132 -6.09 3.86 15.62
N LYS A 133 -6.88 4.90 15.33
CA LYS A 133 -8.10 5.25 16.11
C LYS A 133 -9.10 4.10 16.16
N ARG A 134 -9.31 3.39 15.04
CA ARG A 134 -10.22 2.25 14.93
C ARG A 134 -9.67 0.96 15.55
N GLY A 135 -8.45 0.99 16.10
CA GLY A 135 -7.78 -0.20 16.64
C GLY A 135 -7.36 -1.20 15.55
N GLU A 136 -7.34 -0.76 14.30
CA GLU A 136 -6.81 -1.52 13.17
C GLU A 136 -5.28 -1.45 13.27
N LYS A 137 -4.62 -2.59 13.49
CA LYS A 137 -3.15 -2.63 13.57
C LYS A 137 -2.58 -1.99 12.30
N PRO A 138 -1.73 -0.95 12.39
CA PRO A 138 -1.12 -0.37 11.21
C PRO A 138 -0.29 -1.45 10.54
N ALA A 139 -0.64 -1.78 9.29
CA ALA A 139 0.23 -2.58 8.45
C ALA A 139 1.54 -1.80 8.31
N ALA A 140 2.63 -2.35 8.84
CA ALA A 140 3.96 -1.76 8.73
C ALA A 140 4.18 -1.23 7.31
N SER A 141 4.46 0.08 7.18
CA SER A 141 4.70 0.85 5.94
C SER A 141 3.51 1.35 5.10
N GLY A 142 2.25 1.26 5.57
CA GLY A 142 1.10 1.71 4.77
C GLY A 142 0.88 0.90 3.49
N MET A 143 1.64 -0.19 3.33
CA MET A 143 1.39 -1.21 2.32
C MET A 143 0.54 -2.32 2.93
N PRO A 144 -0.57 -2.72 2.29
CA PRO A 144 -1.32 -3.88 2.75
C PRO A 144 -0.41 -5.12 2.78
N SER A 145 -0.71 -6.09 3.65
CA SER A 145 -0.06 -7.40 3.56
C SER A 145 -0.31 -8.00 2.17
N PRO A 146 0.62 -8.78 1.60
CA PRO A 146 0.26 -9.65 0.48
C PRO A 146 -0.91 -10.57 0.87
N LYS A 147 -1.76 -10.91 -0.11
CA LYS A 147 -3.00 -11.66 0.13
C LYS A 147 -2.74 -13.11 0.52
N LYS A 148 -1.88 -13.77 -0.23
CA LYS A 148 -1.52 -15.18 -0.11
C LYS A 148 -0.21 -15.47 -0.83
N ILE A 149 0.30 -16.67 -0.63
CA ILE A 149 1.31 -17.24 -1.54
C ILE A 149 0.58 -17.55 -2.86
N ALA A 150 0.98 -16.91 -3.94
CA ALA A 150 0.46 -17.22 -5.27
C ALA A 150 1.00 -18.58 -5.71
N HIS A 151 2.32 -18.71 -5.71
CA HIS A 151 3.01 -19.95 -6.02
C HIS A 151 4.39 -20.04 -5.36
N VAL A 152 4.90 -21.27 -5.31
CA VAL A 152 6.30 -21.56 -4.98
C VAL A 152 6.92 -22.24 -6.20
N ALA A 153 8.01 -21.65 -6.71
CA ALA A 153 8.70 -22.16 -7.88
C ALA A 153 9.87 -23.06 -7.52
N ILE A 154 10.03 -24.15 -8.26
CA ILE A 154 11.07 -25.16 -8.08
C ILE A 154 11.76 -25.35 -9.43
N ALA A 155 13.04 -25.03 -9.50
CA ALA A 155 13.85 -25.26 -10.68
C ALA A 155 14.20 -26.74 -10.81
N VAL A 156 13.97 -27.31 -12.00
CA VAL A 156 14.22 -28.73 -12.33
C VAL A 156 14.93 -28.82 -13.68
N ARG A 157 15.73 -29.87 -13.89
CA ARG A 157 16.44 -30.13 -15.16
C ARG A 157 15.56 -30.84 -16.18
N ASN A 158 14.58 -31.60 -15.71
CA ASN A 158 13.64 -32.34 -16.55
C ASN A 158 12.21 -32.22 -15.99
N LEU A 159 11.37 -31.48 -16.70
CA LEU A 159 10.01 -31.18 -16.29
C LEU A 159 9.15 -32.44 -16.24
N ASP A 160 9.28 -33.32 -17.23
CA ASP A 160 8.43 -34.50 -17.35
C ASP A 160 8.73 -35.52 -16.23
N GLU A 161 10.00 -35.66 -15.85
CA GLU A 161 10.42 -36.49 -14.70
C GLU A 161 9.98 -35.90 -13.36
N ALA A 162 10.13 -34.59 -13.19
CA ALA A 162 9.66 -33.91 -12.00
C ALA A 162 8.14 -34.02 -11.87
N VAL A 163 7.38 -33.75 -12.93
CA VAL A 163 5.91 -33.91 -12.95
C VAL A 163 5.50 -35.33 -12.57
N ARG A 164 6.15 -36.36 -13.12
CA ARG A 164 5.89 -37.76 -12.71
C ARG A 164 6.14 -37.97 -11.22
N THR A 165 7.24 -37.44 -10.68
CA THR A 165 7.56 -37.55 -9.25
C THR A 165 6.49 -36.88 -8.40
N TYR A 166 6.15 -35.61 -8.66
CA TYR A 166 5.18 -34.89 -7.86
C TYR A 166 3.76 -35.46 -7.97
N THR A 167 3.34 -35.91 -9.15
CA THR A 167 2.00 -36.47 -9.34
C THR A 167 1.88 -37.89 -8.80
N GLN A 168 2.85 -38.78 -9.09
CA GLN A 168 2.75 -40.21 -8.76
C GLN A 168 3.25 -40.54 -7.35
N LEU A 169 4.30 -39.88 -6.87
CA LEU A 169 4.88 -40.14 -5.55
C LEU A 169 4.23 -39.29 -4.47
N LEU A 170 3.99 -37.99 -4.75
CA LEU A 170 3.50 -37.04 -3.76
C LEU A 170 1.99 -36.75 -3.90
N GLY A 171 1.35 -37.19 -4.99
CA GLY A 171 -0.11 -37.11 -5.17
C GLY A 171 -0.65 -35.75 -5.59
N PHE A 172 0.18 -34.86 -6.14
CA PHE A 172 -0.29 -33.55 -6.62
C PHE A 172 -1.16 -33.67 -7.88
N GLU A 173 -2.17 -32.81 -7.98
CA GLU A 173 -2.98 -32.62 -9.19
C GLU A 173 -2.22 -31.69 -10.17
N LEU A 174 -1.89 -32.20 -11.36
CA LEU A 174 -1.34 -31.38 -12.46
C LEU A 174 -2.47 -30.60 -13.12
N LEU A 175 -2.39 -29.28 -13.08
CA LEU A 175 -3.34 -28.37 -13.71
C LEU A 175 -3.05 -28.19 -15.20
N GLY A 176 -1.77 -28.22 -15.58
CA GLY A 176 -1.34 -28.06 -16.97
C GLY A 176 0.14 -27.72 -17.08
N THR A 177 0.59 -27.56 -18.31
CA THR A 177 1.94 -27.12 -18.64
C THR A 177 1.90 -26.01 -19.68
N GLU A 178 2.83 -25.08 -19.60
CA GLU A 178 2.96 -23.94 -20.51
C GLU A 178 4.45 -23.67 -20.83
N THR A 179 4.74 -23.13 -22.01
CA THR A 179 6.05 -22.54 -22.32
C THR A 179 5.92 -21.02 -22.24
N VAL A 180 6.68 -20.41 -21.33
CA VAL A 180 6.69 -18.96 -21.14
C VAL A 180 7.94 -18.40 -21.81
N GLU A 181 7.81 -18.03 -23.08
CA GLU A 181 8.94 -17.60 -23.92
C GLU A 181 9.67 -16.36 -23.37
N SER A 182 8.93 -15.41 -22.77
CA SER A 182 9.51 -14.22 -22.13
C SER A 182 10.48 -14.56 -20.99
N GLU A 183 10.23 -15.67 -20.31
CA GLU A 183 11.03 -16.15 -19.18
C GLU A 183 11.98 -17.29 -19.57
N GLN A 184 11.91 -17.79 -20.81
CA GLN A 184 12.73 -18.90 -21.33
C GLN A 184 12.60 -20.17 -20.44
N VAL A 185 11.36 -20.51 -20.08
CA VAL A 185 11.06 -21.69 -19.25
C VAL A 185 9.84 -22.45 -19.76
N ARG A 186 9.86 -23.77 -19.56
CA ARG A 186 8.66 -24.60 -19.51
C ARG A 186 8.22 -24.72 -18.06
N VAL A 187 6.93 -24.55 -17.82
CA VAL A 187 6.33 -24.54 -16.48
C VAL A 187 5.28 -25.63 -16.39
N ALA A 188 5.27 -26.37 -15.29
CA ALA A 188 4.16 -27.24 -14.90
C ALA A 188 3.51 -26.72 -13.61
N PHE A 189 2.19 -26.59 -13.62
CA PHE A 189 1.42 -26.05 -12.51
C PHE A 189 0.78 -27.19 -11.71
N LEU A 190 1.11 -27.29 -10.43
CA LEU A 190 0.56 -28.29 -9.52
C LEU A 190 -0.26 -27.60 -8.44
N LYS A 191 -1.48 -28.10 -8.21
CA LYS A 191 -2.43 -27.47 -7.27
C LYS A 191 -2.10 -27.79 -5.82
N ILE A 192 -2.17 -26.78 -4.94
CA ILE A 192 -2.11 -26.97 -3.48
C ILE A 192 -2.95 -25.93 -2.73
N GLY A 193 -4.14 -26.32 -2.28
CA GLY A 193 -5.06 -25.40 -1.59
C GLY A 193 -5.39 -24.19 -2.46
N GLU A 194 -5.07 -22.99 -1.97
CA GLU A 194 -5.25 -21.70 -2.67
C GLU A 194 -4.02 -21.23 -3.47
N SER A 195 -2.93 -21.99 -3.40
CA SER A 195 -1.63 -21.72 -4.02
C SER A 195 -1.29 -22.78 -5.08
N ARG A 196 -0.15 -22.59 -5.76
CA ARG A 196 0.40 -23.53 -6.74
C ARG A 196 1.87 -23.86 -6.45
N LEU A 197 2.32 -25.05 -6.82
CA LEU A 197 3.74 -25.30 -7.08
C LEU A 197 3.98 -25.15 -8.59
N GLU A 198 5.06 -24.48 -8.93
CA GLU A 198 5.48 -24.30 -10.32
C GLU A 198 6.84 -24.96 -10.53
N LEU A 199 6.86 -26.02 -11.34
CA LEU A 199 8.09 -26.68 -11.73
C LEU A 199 8.65 -25.98 -12.97
N LEU A 200 9.87 -25.46 -12.88
CA LEU A 200 10.50 -24.65 -13.93
C LEU A 200 11.65 -25.42 -14.58
N GLU A 201 11.51 -25.74 -15.86
CA GLU A 201 12.60 -26.25 -16.71
C GLU A 201 13.08 -25.13 -17.64
N PRO A 202 14.38 -24.81 -17.69
CA PRO A 202 14.88 -23.81 -18.62
C PRO A 202 14.79 -24.30 -20.07
N THR A 203 14.32 -23.46 -20.98
CA THR A 203 14.32 -23.75 -22.43
C THR A 203 15.58 -23.23 -23.12
N ASP A 204 16.31 -22.33 -22.47
CA ASP A 204 17.56 -21.75 -22.96
C ASP A 204 18.66 -21.84 -21.89
N PRO A 205 19.90 -22.27 -22.24
CA PRO A 205 21.01 -22.37 -21.29
C PRO A 205 21.46 -21.02 -20.71
N THR A 206 21.07 -19.91 -21.33
CA THR A 206 21.39 -18.55 -20.86
C THR A 206 20.32 -17.97 -19.95
N SER A 207 19.18 -18.67 -19.79
CA SER A 207 18.04 -18.25 -18.97
C SER A 207 18.41 -18.09 -17.47
N PRO A 208 17.68 -17.27 -16.71
CA PRO A 208 17.89 -17.14 -15.28
C PRO A 208 17.81 -18.47 -14.52
N VAL A 209 16.86 -19.34 -14.89
CA VAL A 209 16.67 -20.66 -14.27
C VAL A 209 17.84 -21.59 -14.60
N ALA A 210 18.38 -21.57 -15.82
CA ALA A 210 19.57 -22.35 -16.16
C ALA A 210 20.77 -21.94 -15.28
N ARG A 211 21.02 -20.64 -15.12
CA ARG A 211 22.09 -20.11 -14.24
C ARG A 211 21.87 -20.49 -12.77
N PHE A 212 20.61 -20.51 -12.32
CA PHE A 212 20.28 -21.01 -10.98
C PHE A 212 20.65 -22.49 -10.83
N LEU A 213 20.25 -23.34 -11.77
CA LEU A 213 20.56 -24.78 -11.74
C LEU A 213 22.06 -25.08 -11.80
N GLU A 214 22.85 -24.28 -12.51
CA GLU A 214 24.31 -24.40 -12.55
C GLU A 214 24.97 -24.07 -11.20
N THR A 215 24.45 -23.06 -10.50
CA THR A 215 25.07 -22.55 -9.26
C THR A 215 24.53 -23.20 -7.99
N ARG A 216 23.27 -23.66 -7.99
CA ARG A 216 22.56 -24.18 -6.82
C ARG A 216 22.06 -25.61 -6.97
N GLY A 217 21.99 -26.14 -8.19
CA GLY A 217 21.29 -27.39 -8.48
C GLY A 217 19.77 -27.21 -8.52
N GLU A 218 19.05 -28.32 -8.64
CA GLU A 218 17.59 -28.33 -8.57
C GLU A 218 17.10 -27.94 -7.17
N GLY A 219 15.95 -27.28 -7.09
CA GLY A 219 15.37 -26.89 -5.81
C GLY A 219 14.54 -25.61 -5.86
N LEU A 220 14.17 -25.11 -4.67
CA LEU A 220 13.36 -23.91 -4.50
C LEU A 220 14.03 -22.69 -5.17
N HIS A 221 13.35 -22.11 -6.15
CA HIS A 221 13.86 -20.99 -6.93
C HIS A 221 13.34 -19.65 -6.40
N HIS A 222 12.02 -19.49 -6.23
CA HIS A 222 11.43 -18.26 -5.69
C HIS A 222 10.09 -18.54 -4.99
N ILE A 223 9.64 -17.57 -4.20
CA ILE A 223 8.28 -17.53 -3.62
C ILE A 223 7.57 -16.32 -4.19
N ALA A 224 6.36 -16.53 -4.70
CA ALA A 224 5.52 -15.46 -5.24
C ALA A 224 4.38 -15.12 -4.28
N PHE A 225 4.18 -13.83 -4.07
CA PHE A 225 3.10 -13.30 -3.24
C PHE A 225 2.09 -12.52 -4.06
N GLU A 226 0.80 -12.82 -3.88
CA GLU A 226 -0.28 -12.13 -4.56
C GLU A 226 -0.54 -10.75 -3.93
N VAL A 227 -0.67 -9.71 -4.76
CA VAL A 227 -0.88 -8.32 -4.35
C VAL A 227 -1.96 -7.64 -5.20
N ASP A 228 -2.67 -6.65 -4.61
CA ASP A 228 -3.74 -5.90 -5.27
C ASP A 228 -3.26 -4.85 -6.27
N ASP A 229 -2.15 -4.17 -5.94
CA ASP A 229 -1.58 -3.06 -6.68
C ASP A 229 -0.06 -3.23 -6.71
N ILE A 230 0.43 -3.91 -7.75
CA ILE A 230 1.86 -4.17 -7.95
C ILE A 230 2.62 -2.88 -8.24
N GLU A 231 2.02 -1.90 -8.91
CA GLU A 231 2.67 -0.63 -9.23
C GLU A 231 2.87 0.22 -7.97
N GLY A 232 1.81 0.39 -7.18
CA GLY A 232 1.86 1.07 -5.90
C GLY A 232 2.84 0.39 -4.94
N ARG A 233 2.87 -0.95 -4.92
CA ARG A 233 3.81 -1.71 -4.10
C ARG A 233 5.26 -1.52 -4.54
N LEU A 234 5.56 -1.58 -5.84
CA LEU A 234 6.91 -1.31 -6.35
C LEU A 234 7.34 0.13 -6.06
N ALA A 235 6.43 1.11 -6.20
CA ALA A 235 6.71 2.51 -5.86
C ALA A 235 7.04 2.68 -4.37
N ALA A 236 6.28 2.03 -3.48
CA ALA A 236 6.54 2.05 -2.04
C ALA A 236 7.85 1.35 -1.68
N LEU A 237 8.15 0.19 -2.26
CA LEU A 237 9.42 -0.51 -2.09
C LEU A 237 10.62 0.35 -2.54
N LYS A 238 10.50 1.08 -3.65
CA LYS A 238 11.53 2.04 -4.10
C LYS A 238 11.74 3.18 -3.11
N ARG A 239 10.66 3.78 -2.58
CA ARG A 239 10.76 4.82 -1.54
C ARG A 239 11.45 4.30 -0.28
N ALA A 240 11.24 3.02 0.04
CA ALA A 240 11.93 2.32 1.12
C ALA A 240 13.38 1.89 0.78
N ASN A 241 13.92 2.28 -0.38
CA ASN A 241 15.24 1.90 -0.88
C ASN A 241 15.46 0.38 -1.01
N ALA A 242 14.40 -0.40 -1.22
CA ALA A 242 14.53 -1.82 -1.51
C ALA A 242 15.17 -2.03 -2.89
N GLN A 243 16.08 -3.01 -2.99
CA GLN A 243 16.67 -3.40 -4.27
C GLN A 243 15.69 -4.24 -5.09
N LEU A 244 15.29 -3.73 -6.25
CA LEU A 244 14.40 -4.42 -7.18
C LEU A 244 15.19 -5.00 -8.35
N ILE A 245 14.72 -6.11 -8.92
CA ILE A 245 15.18 -6.60 -10.23
C ILE A 245 14.37 -5.93 -11.33
N HIS A 246 13.05 -5.79 -11.12
CA HIS A 246 12.15 -5.14 -12.05
C HIS A 246 11.60 -3.86 -11.45
N ASP A 247 11.90 -2.74 -12.11
CA ASP A 247 11.39 -1.42 -11.73
C ASP A 247 9.94 -1.18 -12.15
N THR A 248 9.46 -1.95 -13.13
CA THR A 248 8.08 -1.95 -13.62
C THR A 248 7.60 -3.40 -13.75
N PRO A 249 6.30 -3.68 -13.56
CA PRO A 249 5.76 -5.02 -13.79
C PRO A 249 5.97 -5.46 -15.24
N LYS A 250 6.13 -6.77 -15.44
CA LYS A 250 6.13 -7.43 -16.76
C LYS A 250 5.08 -8.54 -16.79
N GLU A 251 4.82 -9.09 -17.97
CA GLU A 251 3.94 -10.25 -18.14
C GLU A 251 4.65 -11.53 -17.69
N GLY A 252 3.96 -12.32 -16.86
CA GLY A 252 4.40 -13.61 -16.35
C GLY A 252 3.49 -14.75 -16.83
N ALA A 253 3.70 -15.94 -16.26
CA ALA A 253 2.86 -17.11 -16.52
C ALA A 253 1.38 -16.83 -16.22
N GLY A 254 0.47 -17.43 -17.00
CA GLY A 254 -0.98 -17.24 -16.82
C GLY A 254 -1.47 -15.81 -17.08
N GLY A 255 -0.69 -14.97 -17.76
CA GLY A 255 -1.04 -13.58 -18.06
C GLY A 255 -1.00 -12.64 -16.84
N HIS A 256 -0.45 -13.09 -15.71
CA HIS A 256 -0.30 -12.28 -14.52
C HIS A 256 0.76 -11.20 -14.71
N ARG A 257 0.63 -10.09 -13.97
CA ARG A 257 1.67 -9.05 -13.91
C ARG A 257 2.62 -9.39 -12.78
N ILE A 258 3.91 -9.51 -13.08
CA ILE A 258 4.92 -9.93 -12.12
C ILE A 258 6.08 -8.94 -12.00
N ALA A 259 6.71 -8.91 -10.84
CA ALA A 259 7.94 -8.17 -10.61
C ALA A 259 8.78 -8.86 -9.53
N PHE A 260 10.11 -8.86 -9.70
CA PHE A 260 11.01 -9.52 -8.75
C PHE A 260 11.78 -8.51 -7.91
N LEU A 261 11.96 -8.84 -6.64
CA LEU A 261 12.89 -8.16 -5.76
C LEU A 261 14.27 -8.81 -5.88
N HIS A 262 15.32 -8.02 -5.77
CA HIS A 262 16.66 -8.59 -5.70
C HIS A 262 16.81 -9.36 -4.38
N PRO A 263 17.42 -10.56 -4.34
CA PRO A 263 17.49 -11.36 -3.11
C PRO A 263 18.11 -10.64 -1.89
N ARG A 264 18.99 -9.66 -2.13
CA ARG A 264 19.54 -8.80 -1.06
C ARG A 264 18.49 -7.98 -0.31
N ALA A 265 17.36 -7.66 -0.94
CA ALA A 265 16.24 -6.97 -0.29
C ALA A 265 15.42 -7.88 0.64
N ALA A 266 15.55 -9.21 0.50
CA ALA A 266 14.75 -10.19 1.21
C ALA A 266 15.62 -11.31 1.83
N HIS A 267 16.74 -10.91 2.45
CA HIS A 267 17.63 -11.83 3.19
C HIS A 267 18.09 -13.08 2.42
N GLY A 268 18.30 -12.94 1.11
CA GLY A 268 18.78 -14.01 0.24
C GLY A 268 17.68 -14.80 -0.47
N VAL A 269 16.40 -14.49 -0.23
CA VAL A 269 15.27 -15.13 -0.91
C VAL A 269 14.89 -14.33 -2.15
N LEU A 270 14.72 -15.01 -3.28
CA LEU A 270 14.13 -14.40 -4.47
C LEU A 270 12.62 -14.32 -4.28
N ILE A 271 12.10 -13.08 -4.19
CA ILE A 271 10.67 -12.81 -4.00
C ILE A 271 10.08 -12.26 -5.30
N GLU A 272 8.97 -12.86 -5.72
CA GLU A 272 8.12 -12.36 -6.79
C GLU A 272 6.87 -11.70 -6.20
N LEU A 273 6.50 -10.55 -6.73
CA LEU A 273 5.19 -9.95 -6.55
C LEU A 273 4.35 -10.30 -7.77
N CYS A 274 3.14 -10.80 -7.55
CA CYS A 274 2.22 -11.21 -8.60
C CYS A 274 0.88 -10.49 -8.42
N GLU A 275 0.43 -9.78 -9.44
CA GLU A 275 -0.91 -9.19 -9.52
C GLU A 275 -1.70 -9.94 -10.58
N ALA A 276 -2.82 -10.52 -10.17
CA ALA A 276 -3.68 -11.27 -11.05
C ALA A 276 -4.36 -10.33 -12.06
N HIS A 277 -4.27 -10.64 -13.35
CA HIS A 277 -5.10 -9.98 -14.37
C HIS A 277 -6.56 -10.38 -14.14
N GLY A 278 -7.47 -9.39 -14.15
CA GLY A 278 -8.87 -9.55 -13.72
C GLY A 278 -9.58 -10.82 -14.23
N GLU A 279 -10.30 -11.48 -13.29
CA GLU A 279 -11.37 -12.47 -13.49
C GLU A 279 -11.17 -13.64 -14.47
N ALA A 280 -9.95 -14.03 -14.82
CA ALA A 280 -9.74 -15.24 -15.65
C ALA A 280 -9.52 -16.55 -14.87
N ASP A 281 -9.23 -16.49 -13.57
CA ASP A 281 -8.86 -17.69 -12.77
C ASP A 281 -9.95 -18.11 -11.75
N ALA A 282 -11.08 -17.39 -11.69
CA ALA A 282 -12.19 -17.72 -10.80
C ALA A 282 -13.29 -18.58 -11.47
N ASP A 283 -13.39 -18.59 -12.81
CA ASP A 283 -14.58 -19.09 -13.52
C ASP A 283 -14.32 -20.08 -14.68
N LYS A 284 -13.38 -21.02 -14.48
CA LYS A 284 -13.52 -22.36 -15.10
C LYS A 284 -14.12 -23.36 -14.11
N ARG A 285 -15.08 -22.88 -13.30
CA ARG A 285 -15.89 -23.68 -12.39
C ARG A 285 -17.32 -23.74 -12.90
N GLN A 286 -17.55 -24.57 -13.91
CA GLN A 286 -18.79 -25.28 -14.24
C GLN A 286 -18.79 -25.53 -15.74
N ASP A 287 -18.27 -26.70 -16.14
CA ASP A 287 -18.93 -27.63 -17.06
C ASP A 287 -18.21 -28.99 -16.98
#